data_AF-A0A8T2U480-F1
#
_entry.id   AF-A0A8T2U480-F1
#
_cell.length_a   1.000
_cell.length_b   1.000
_cell.length_c   1.000
_cell.angle_alpha   90.00
_cell.angle_beta   90.00
_cell.angle_gamma   90.00
#
_symmetry.space_group_name_H-M   'P 1'
#
loop_
_entity.id
_entity.type
_entity.pdbx_description
1 polymer ?
#
loop_
_entity_poly.entity_id
_entity_poly.type
_entity_poly.pdbx_seq_one_letter_code
_entity_poly.pdbx_strand_id
1 'polypeptide(L)'
;MLLASLRHPAILRSSYSETLFRTPAMETFHDNSLYVIEIGGNDYIVALTSFLYSPCYVATNFIPLVIAKIRNATEVLYANGARNFLYIGVTPLGCSPSLLSTFLLGAKDSNGCLRDINTLSYNHGLSLLNLVNQLRLNYTDATFSFLDYYAAYTQVIGNSSSYYRCSC
;
A
#
# COMPACT_ATOMS: atom_id res chain seq x y z
N MET A 1 4.79 36.27 -43.73
CA MET A 1 3.50 35.94 -43.07
C MET A 1 3.78 34.97 -41.93
N LEU A 2 3.60 35.46 -40.70
CA LEU A 2 3.29 34.79 -39.41
C LEU A 2 2.78 33.33 -39.53
N LEU A 3 2.98 32.33 -38.66
CA LEU A 3 3.46 32.12 -37.27
C LEU A 3 3.69 30.59 -37.11
N ALA A 4 4.76 30.11 -36.47
CA ALA A 4 4.87 29.65 -35.06
C ALA A 4 4.27 28.28 -34.69
N SER A 5 5.17 27.43 -34.16
CA SER A 5 5.02 26.40 -33.12
C SER A 5 3.62 26.21 -32.51
N LEU A 6 3.05 25.01 -32.67
CA LEU A 6 1.96 24.53 -31.82
C LEU A 6 2.54 23.76 -30.62
N ARG A 7 2.91 24.53 -29.59
CA ARG A 7 2.68 24.11 -28.20
C ARG A 7 1.17 24.02 -28.03
N HIS A 8 0.64 22.86 -27.66
CA HIS A 8 -0.75 22.80 -27.18
C HIS A 8 -0.76 23.27 -25.71
N PRO A 9 -1.48 24.36 -25.40
CA PRO A 9 -1.71 24.81 -24.04
C PRO A 9 -2.80 23.98 -23.36
N ALA A 10 -2.78 24.06 -22.02
CA ALA A 10 -3.73 23.48 -21.10
C ALA A 10 -5.21 23.67 -21.50
N ILE A 11 -5.93 22.57 -21.75
CA ILE A 11 -7.40 22.45 -21.72
C ILE A 11 -7.66 20.96 -21.39
N LEU A 12 -7.89 20.52 -20.15
CA LEU A 12 -9.15 20.61 -19.41
C LEU A 12 -8.88 20.44 -17.90
N ARG A 13 -8.57 21.53 -17.17
CA ARG A 13 -8.92 21.58 -15.75
C ARG A 13 -10.41 21.94 -15.70
N SER A 14 -11.25 20.91 -15.60
CA SER A 14 -12.68 21.10 -15.33
C SER A 14 -12.82 21.89 -14.03
N SER A 15 -13.50 23.04 -14.07
CA SER A 15 -13.80 23.89 -12.92
C SER A 15 -14.63 23.18 -11.84
N TYR A 16 -15.21 22.02 -12.16
CA TYR A 16 -15.91 21.17 -11.19
C TYR A 16 -14.96 20.48 -10.21
N SER A 17 -13.68 20.27 -10.58
CA SER A 17 -12.68 19.68 -9.69
C SER A 17 -12.21 20.66 -8.62
N GLU A 18 -11.93 21.93 -8.96
CA GLU A 18 -11.45 22.87 -7.93
C GLU A 18 -12.53 23.24 -6.90
N THR A 19 -13.81 23.11 -7.25
CA THR A 19 -14.94 23.47 -6.37
C THR A 19 -15.38 22.31 -5.47
N LEU A 20 -15.32 21.05 -5.95
CA LEU A 20 -15.65 19.87 -5.13
C LEU A 20 -14.56 19.57 -4.09
N PHE A 21 -13.33 20.02 -4.32
CA PHE A 21 -12.18 19.82 -3.44
C PHE A 21 -11.94 20.96 -2.43
N ARG A 22 -12.74 22.04 -2.44
CA ARG A 22 -12.64 23.16 -1.49
C ARG A 22 -13.93 23.30 -0.68
N THR A 23 -14.24 22.29 0.14
CA THR A 23 -15.22 22.45 1.20
C THR A 23 -14.51 22.87 2.50
N PRO A 24 -15.19 23.59 3.42
CA PRO A 24 -14.64 23.91 4.75
C PRO A 24 -14.18 22.68 5.54
N ALA A 25 -14.74 21.50 5.24
CA ALA A 25 -14.31 20.22 5.79
C ALA A 25 -12.90 19.83 5.35
N MET A 26 -12.45 20.26 4.16
CA MET A 26 -11.09 20.03 3.66
C MET A 26 -10.06 20.94 4.33
N GLU A 27 -10.40 22.20 4.66
CA GLU A 27 -9.52 23.07 5.45
C GLU A 27 -9.24 22.47 6.85
N THR A 28 -10.21 21.72 7.40
CA THR A 28 -10.05 20.96 8.66
C THR A 28 -9.29 19.64 8.49
N PHE A 29 -9.06 19.14 7.27
CA PHE A 29 -8.28 17.92 7.03
C PHE A 29 -6.77 18.14 7.16
N HIS A 30 -6.27 19.37 7.21
CA HIS A 30 -4.82 19.63 7.13
C HIS A 30 -4.11 19.68 8.48
N ASP A 31 -4.74 20.25 9.51
CA ASP A 31 -4.09 20.40 10.81
C ASP A 31 -4.28 19.14 11.65
N ASN A 32 -3.18 18.41 11.91
CA ASN A 32 -3.11 17.21 12.75
C ASN A 32 -3.83 15.93 12.28
N SER A 33 -4.36 15.87 11.06
CA SER A 33 -4.91 14.61 10.53
C SER A 33 -3.83 13.53 10.38
N LEU A 34 -4.21 12.28 10.63
CA LEU A 34 -3.41 11.09 10.33
C LEU A 34 -3.83 10.49 8.98
N TYR A 35 -2.88 10.45 8.04
CA TYR A 35 -3.06 9.88 6.72
C TYR A 35 -2.60 8.42 6.75
N VAL A 36 -3.58 7.50 6.77
CA VAL A 36 -3.32 6.07 6.77
C VAL A 36 -3.25 5.56 5.34
N ILE A 37 -2.12 4.96 4.98
CA ILE A 37 -1.83 4.42 3.65
C ILE A 37 -1.66 2.91 3.76
N GLU A 38 -2.65 2.19 3.23
CA GLU A 38 -2.67 0.73 3.11
C GLU A 38 -2.90 0.38 1.63
N ILE A 39 -1.83 0.00 0.92
CA ILE A 39 -1.86 -0.28 -0.53
C ILE A 39 -1.00 -1.50 -0.82
N GLY A 40 -1.46 -2.41 -1.69
CA GLY A 40 -0.69 -3.54 -2.21
C GLY A 40 -1.38 -4.89 -2.09
N GLY A 41 -2.19 -5.12 -1.05
CA GLY A 41 -2.81 -6.42 -0.80
C GLY A 41 -3.71 -6.89 -1.96
N ASN A 42 -4.61 -6.02 -2.40
CA ASN A 42 -5.49 -6.25 -3.56
C ASN A 42 -4.69 -6.34 -4.87
N ASP A 43 -3.66 -5.52 -5.05
CA ASP A 43 -2.79 -5.55 -6.24
C ASP A 43 -2.16 -6.95 -6.44
N TYR A 44 -1.66 -7.54 -5.35
CA TYR A 44 -1.03 -8.86 -5.39
C TYR A 44 -2.03 -10.00 -5.48
N ILE A 45 -3.14 -9.94 -4.73
CA ILE A 45 -4.20 -10.96 -4.82
C ILE A 45 -4.70 -11.06 -6.26
N VAL A 46 -5.10 -9.94 -6.86
CA VAL A 46 -5.63 -9.92 -8.24
C VAL A 46 -4.57 -10.36 -9.24
N ALA A 47 -3.32 -9.91 -9.10
CA ALA A 47 -2.24 -10.33 -9.99
C ALA A 47 -2.03 -11.85 -9.97
N LEU A 48 -2.03 -12.45 -8.77
CA LEU A 48 -1.84 -13.90 -8.60
C LEU A 48 -3.05 -14.70 -9.08
N THR A 49 -4.28 -14.29 -8.73
CA THR A 49 -5.50 -15.05 -9.09
C THR A 49 -5.91 -14.88 -10.55
N SER A 50 -5.39 -13.87 -11.25
CA SER A 50 -5.57 -13.73 -12.70
C SER A 50 -4.81 -14.78 -13.51
N PHE A 51 -3.83 -15.46 -12.89
CA PHE A 51 -2.88 -16.37 -13.55
C PHE A 51 -2.04 -15.73 -14.68
N LEU A 52 -2.08 -14.41 -14.83
CA LEU A 52 -1.26 -13.68 -15.80
C LEU A 52 0.18 -13.46 -15.31
N TYR A 53 0.38 -13.47 -14.00
CA TYR A 53 1.66 -13.16 -13.38
C TYR A 53 2.09 -14.26 -12.42
N SER A 54 3.34 -14.70 -12.55
CA SER A 54 3.95 -15.61 -11.59
C SER A 54 4.29 -14.88 -10.29
N PRO A 55 4.40 -15.58 -9.14
CA PRO A 55 4.90 -14.98 -7.90
C PRO A 55 6.25 -14.27 -8.08
N CYS A 56 7.14 -14.83 -8.89
CA CYS A 56 8.43 -14.21 -9.22
C CYS A 56 8.25 -12.87 -9.97
N TYR A 57 7.34 -12.82 -10.94
CA TYR A 57 7.02 -11.57 -11.63
C TYR A 57 6.44 -10.54 -10.67
N VAL A 58 5.55 -10.97 -9.78
CA VAL A 58 4.97 -10.07 -8.76
C VAL A 58 6.07 -9.48 -7.87
N ALA A 59 6.98 -10.34 -7.39
CA ALA A 59 8.10 -9.92 -6.54
C ALA A 59 9.02 -8.90 -7.23
N THR A 60 9.37 -9.14 -8.48
CA THR A 60 10.41 -8.39 -9.20
C THR A 60 9.89 -7.15 -9.92
N ASN A 61 8.61 -7.11 -10.32
CA ASN A 61 8.04 -6.02 -11.12
C ASN A 61 6.89 -5.30 -10.42
N PHE A 62 5.94 -6.03 -9.84
CA PHE A 62 4.76 -5.40 -9.22
C PHE A 62 5.09 -4.74 -7.89
N ILE A 63 5.88 -5.39 -7.01
CA ILE A 63 6.23 -4.78 -5.71
C ILE A 63 6.91 -3.42 -5.92
N PRO A 64 7.98 -3.28 -6.74
CA PRO A 64 8.58 -1.98 -7.01
C PRO A 64 7.59 -0.95 -7.58
N LEU A 65 6.71 -1.37 -8.49
CA LEU A 65 5.70 -0.50 -9.09
C LEU A 65 4.72 0.02 -8.03
N VAL A 66 4.20 -0.85 -7.16
CA VAL A 66 3.29 -0.46 -6.07
C VAL A 66 3.98 0.50 -5.10
N ILE A 67 5.22 0.23 -4.69
CA ILE A 67 6.00 1.13 -3.82
C ILE A 67 6.20 2.51 -4.47
N ALA A 68 6.47 2.56 -5.78
CA ALA A 68 6.57 3.82 -6.51
C ALA A 68 5.23 4.59 -6.54
N LYS A 69 4.09 3.89 -6.63
CA LYS A 69 2.75 4.52 -6.54
C LYS A 69 2.46 5.06 -5.14
N ILE A 70 2.84 4.33 -4.09
CA ILE A 70 2.73 4.80 -2.69
C ILE A 70 3.56 6.07 -2.48
N ARG A 71 4.80 6.11 -3.00
CA ARG A 71 5.63 7.32 -2.96
C ARG A 71 4.92 8.50 -3.63
N ASN A 72 4.48 8.34 -4.87
CA ASN A 72 3.82 9.41 -5.61
C ASN A 72 2.57 9.92 -4.87
N ALA A 73 1.71 9.02 -4.37
CA ALA A 73 0.56 9.40 -3.57
C ALA A 73 0.95 10.18 -2.31
N THR A 74 2.02 9.76 -1.62
CA THR A 74 2.58 10.49 -0.47
C THR A 74 3.03 11.89 -0.87
N GLU A 75 3.80 12.03 -1.94
CA GLU A 75 4.33 13.31 -2.41
C GLU A 75 3.19 14.28 -2.78
N VAL A 76 2.13 13.79 -3.41
CA VAL A 76 0.92 14.58 -3.69
C VAL A 76 0.24 15.02 -2.39
N LEU A 77 0.01 14.11 -1.43
CA LEU A 77 -0.62 14.47 -0.16
C LEU A 77 0.22 15.49 0.62
N TYR A 78 1.53 15.27 0.68
CA TYR A 78 2.49 16.17 1.33
C TYR A 78 2.48 17.57 0.69
N ALA A 79 2.45 17.66 -0.65
CA ALA A 79 2.35 18.91 -1.39
C ALA A 79 1.03 19.66 -1.12
N ASN A 80 0.00 18.93 -0.69
CA ASN A 80 -1.30 19.48 -0.26
C ASN A 80 -1.40 19.62 1.27
N GLY A 81 -0.28 19.71 2.00
CA GLY A 81 -0.29 20.05 3.43
C GLY A 81 -0.41 18.88 4.41
N ALA A 82 -0.49 17.63 3.93
CA ALA A 82 -0.46 16.48 4.83
C ALA A 82 0.89 16.37 5.55
N ARG A 83 0.88 16.09 6.87
CA ARG A 83 2.10 16.03 7.69
C ARG A 83 2.24 14.80 8.58
N ASN A 84 1.19 14.02 8.83
CA ASN A 84 1.29 12.80 9.64
C ASN A 84 0.85 11.58 8.84
N PHE A 85 1.78 10.68 8.56
CA PHE A 85 1.54 9.50 7.73
C PHE A 85 1.75 8.21 8.51
N LEU A 86 0.83 7.26 8.34
CA LEU A 86 0.97 5.88 8.80
C LEU A 86 0.88 4.94 7.61
N TYR A 87 1.94 4.18 7.38
CA TYR A 87 2.01 3.15 6.35
C TYR A 87 1.77 1.79 6.99
N ILE A 88 0.79 1.06 6.46
CA ILE A 88 0.45 -0.28 6.93
C ILE A 88 0.99 -1.29 5.93
N GLY A 89 1.86 -2.20 6.39
CA GLY A 89 2.34 -3.30 5.56
C GLY A 89 1.22 -4.27 5.16
N VAL A 90 1.47 -5.08 4.13
CA VAL A 90 0.50 -6.08 3.69
C VAL A 90 0.52 -7.28 4.65
N THR A 91 -0.67 -7.79 5.01
CA THR A 91 -0.84 -9.00 5.82
C THR A 91 -0.22 -10.24 5.16
N PRO A 92 0.03 -11.35 5.87
CA PRO A 92 0.50 -12.60 5.28
C PRO A 92 -0.54 -13.16 4.29
N LEU A 93 -0.42 -12.79 3.02
CA LEU A 93 -1.42 -13.10 1.98
C LEU A 93 -1.56 -14.60 1.77
N GLY A 94 -0.51 -15.37 2.02
CA GLY A 94 -0.56 -16.82 1.93
C GLY A 94 -1.54 -17.47 2.91
N CYS A 95 -1.98 -16.74 3.94
CA CYS A 95 -3.03 -17.16 4.86
C CYS A 95 -4.45 -16.78 4.40
N SER A 96 -4.59 -16.03 3.31
CA SER A 96 -5.88 -15.63 2.77
C SER A 96 -6.68 -16.86 2.30
N PRO A 97 -7.95 -17.04 2.74
CA PRO A 97 -8.80 -18.13 2.28
C PRO A 97 -8.92 -18.20 0.75
N SER A 98 -8.97 -17.05 0.06
CA SER A 98 -9.05 -17.01 -1.39
C SER A 98 -7.81 -17.63 -2.03
N LEU A 99 -6.61 -17.20 -1.64
CA LEU A 99 -5.36 -17.73 -2.18
C LEU A 99 -5.14 -19.19 -1.77
N LEU A 100 -5.52 -19.59 -0.55
CA LEU A 100 -5.48 -20.99 -0.12
C LEU A 100 -6.36 -21.89 -1.00
N SER A 101 -7.57 -21.43 -1.36
CA SER A 101 -8.49 -22.16 -2.24
C SER A 101 -8.02 -22.21 -3.70
N THR A 102 -7.33 -21.16 -4.17
CA THR A 102 -6.79 -21.09 -5.54
C THR A 102 -5.54 -21.94 -5.70
N PHE A 103 -4.63 -21.92 -4.71
CA PHE A 103 -3.33 -22.59 -4.77
C PHE A 103 -3.28 -23.79 -3.81
N LEU A 104 -4.16 -24.78 -4.03
CA LEU A 104 -4.30 -25.96 -3.15
C LEU A 104 -2.99 -26.74 -2.98
N LEU A 105 -2.18 -26.84 -4.04
CA LEU A 105 -0.93 -27.61 -4.07
C LEU A 105 0.31 -26.80 -3.69
N GLY A 106 0.15 -25.53 -3.31
CA GLY A 106 1.29 -24.67 -2.95
C GLY A 106 1.93 -25.08 -1.62
N ALA A 107 3.25 -24.94 -1.52
CA ALA A 107 4.00 -25.25 -0.31
C ALA A 107 3.49 -24.43 0.89
N LYS A 108 3.20 -25.13 2.00
CA LYS A 108 2.68 -24.52 3.22
C LYS A 108 3.78 -24.32 4.26
N ASP A 109 3.67 -23.26 5.05
CA ASP A 109 4.46 -23.08 6.28
C ASP A 109 3.83 -23.83 7.47
N SER A 110 4.42 -23.68 8.66
CA SER A 110 3.96 -24.36 9.89
C SER A 110 2.55 -23.95 10.33
N ASN A 111 2.05 -22.81 9.84
CA ASN A 111 0.70 -22.31 10.14
C ASN A 111 -0.32 -22.69 9.05
N GLY A 112 0.08 -23.48 8.04
CA GLY A 112 -0.78 -23.87 6.93
C GLY A 112 -0.94 -22.79 5.86
N CYS A 113 -0.16 -21.72 5.91
CA CYS A 113 -0.22 -20.63 4.94
C CYS A 113 0.73 -20.87 3.75
N LEU A 114 0.41 -20.33 2.58
CA LEU A 114 1.25 -20.44 1.38
C LEU A 114 2.57 -19.69 1.57
N ARG A 115 3.67 -20.43 1.74
CA ARG A 115 4.99 -19.90 2.09
C ARG A 115 5.49 -18.90 1.06
N ASP A 116 5.44 -19.26 -0.21
CA ASP A 116 6.04 -18.43 -1.28
C ASP A 116 5.22 -17.15 -1.52
N ILE A 117 3.91 -17.17 -1.23
CA ILE A 117 3.06 -15.98 -1.27
C ILE A 117 3.33 -15.08 -0.06
N ASN A 118 3.53 -15.66 1.13
CA ASN A 118 3.91 -14.89 2.33
C ASN A 118 5.23 -14.13 2.14
N THR A 119 6.19 -14.70 1.40
CA THR A 119 7.42 -14.00 1.01
C THR A 119 7.15 -12.71 0.23
N LEU A 120 6.09 -12.64 -0.58
CA LEU A 120 5.71 -11.42 -1.30
C LEU A 120 5.26 -10.31 -0.34
N SER A 121 4.38 -10.65 0.61
CA SER A 121 3.94 -9.71 1.65
C SER A 121 5.11 -9.19 2.48
N TYR A 122 6.02 -10.08 2.87
CA TYR A 122 7.22 -9.72 3.62
C TYR A 122 8.13 -8.77 2.82
N ASN A 123 8.39 -9.08 1.54
CA ASN A 123 9.20 -8.24 0.66
C ASN A 123 8.57 -6.86 0.40
N HIS A 124 7.24 -6.79 0.29
CA HIS A 124 6.53 -5.52 0.25
C HIS A 124 6.79 -4.72 1.54
N GLY A 125 6.64 -5.34 2.71
CA GLY A 125 6.89 -4.70 4.00
C GLY A 125 8.30 -4.12 4.11
N LEU A 126 9.33 -4.87 3.71
CA LEU A 126 10.71 -4.38 3.67
C LEU A 126 10.89 -3.19 2.72
N SER A 127 10.29 -3.26 1.53
CA SER A 127 10.37 -2.20 0.53
C SER A 127 9.64 -0.93 0.98
N LEU A 128 8.51 -1.09 1.66
CA LEU A 128 7.73 0.00 2.23
C LEU A 128 8.45 0.66 3.39
N LEU A 129 9.03 -0.12 4.31
CA LEU A 129 9.86 0.41 5.40
C LEU A 129 11.06 1.20 4.87
N ASN A 130 11.72 0.71 3.81
CA ASN A 130 12.80 1.45 3.15
C ASN A 130 12.30 2.78 2.56
N LEU A 131 11.14 2.79 1.89
CA LEU A 131 10.52 4.03 1.41
C LEU A 131 10.24 5.00 2.58
N VAL A 132 9.63 4.52 3.67
CA VAL A 132 9.33 5.32 4.86
C VAL A 132 10.60 5.95 5.44
N ASN A 133 11.70 5.20 5.52
CA ASN A 133 12.99 5.74 5.97
C ASN A 133 13.52 6.83 5.05
N GLN A 134 13.37 6.68 3.73
CA GLN A 134 13.76 7.73 2.78
C GLN A 134 12.88 9.00 2.91
N LEU A 135 11.57 8.83 3.13
CA LEU A 135 10.65 9.94 3.34
C LEU A 135 11.01 10.74 4.60
N ARG A 136 11.35 10.06 5.70
CA ARG A 136 11.84 10.70 6.94
C ARG A 136 13.09 11.56 6.73
N LEU A 137 13.99 11.11 5.84
CA LEU A 137 15.22 11.85 5.54
C LEU A 137 14.95 13.07 4.64
N ASN A 138 14.01 12.96 3.71
CA ASN A 138 13.75 13.99 2.71
C ASN A 138 12.75 15.06 3.16
N TYR A 139 11.86 14.75 4.10
CA TYR A 139 10.77 15.62 4.54
C TYR A 139 10.78 15.76 6.06
N THR A 140 11.59 16.69 6.56
CA THR A 140 11.86 16.83 8.01
C THR A 140 10.76 17.57 8.79
N ASP A 141 9.80 18.19 8.10
CA ASP A 141 8.63 18.86 8.68
C ASP A 141 7.39 17.93 8.80
N ALA A 142 7.52 16.65 8.44
CA ALA A 142 6.45 15.66 8.48
C ALA A 142 6.85 14.40 9.25
N THR A 143 5.86 13.72 9.81
CA THR A 143 6.01 12.43 10.51
C THR A 143 5.60 11.29 9.59
N PHE A 144 6.47 10.29 9.46
CA PHE A 144 6.19 9.07 8.71
C PHE A 144 6.39 7.86 9.61
N SER A 145 5.34 7.06 9.82
CA SER A 145 5.32 5.88 10.69
C SER A 145 5.01 4.63 9.89
N PHE A 146 5.62 3.50 10.26
CA PHE A 146 5.36 2.21 9.63
C PHE A 146 4.80 1.24 10.66
N LEU A 147 3.70 0.58 10.31
CA LEU A 147 3.13 -0.53 11.05
C LEU A 147 3.47 -1.84 10.34
N ASP A 148 4.27 -2.68 11.00
CA ASP A 148 4.54 -4.05 10.56
C ASP A 148 3.32 -4.95 10.78
N TYR A 149 2.36 -4.83 9.86
CA TYR A 149 1.13 -5.58 9.95
C TYR A 149 1.36 -7.08 9.71
N TYR A 150 2.38 -7.44 8.93
CA TYR A 150 2.75 -8.83 8.70
C TYR A 150 3.15 -9.51 10.03
N ALA A 151 4.04 -8.88 10.80
CA ALA A 151 4.46 -9.40 12.11
C ALA A 151 3.28 -9.45 13.10
N ALA A 152 2.48 -8.38 13.18
CA ALA A 152 1.31 -8.35 14.06
C ALA A 152 0.30 -9.47 13.73
N TYR A 153 0.02 -9.69 12.45
CA TYR A 153 -0.93 -10.71 12.00
C TYR A 153 -0.40 -12.13 12.26
N THR A 154 0.86 -12.39 11.92
CA THR A 154 1.50 -13.70 12.14
C THR A 154 1.59 -14.06 13.62
N GLN A 155 1.79 -13.06 14.49
CA GLN A 155 1.75 -13.26 15.95
C GLN A 155 0.37 -13.75 16.41
N VAL A 156 -0.72 -13.19 15.86
CA VAL A 156 -2.09 -13.61 16.17
C VAL A 156 -2.37 -15.02 15.65
N ILE A 157 -1.97 -15.34 14.41
CA ILE A 157 -2.14 -16.70 13.85
C ILE A 157 -1.39 -17.72 14.70
N GLY A 158 -0.10 -17.49 14.95
CA GLY A 158 0.78 -18.43 15.65
C GLY A 158 0.40 -18.65 17.12
N ASN A 159 -0.28 -17.68 17.74
CA ASN A 159 -0.73 -17.74 19.13
C ASN A 159 -2.25 -17.67 19.26
N SER A 160 -2.96 -18.19 18.26
CA SER A 160 -4.42 -18.11 18.14
C SER A 160 -5.15 -18.53 19.43
N SER A 161 -4.72 -19.58 20.13
CA SER A 161 -5.31 -20.02 21.41
C SER A 161 -5.33 -18.95 22.52
N SER A 162 -4.40 -17.99 22.49
CA SER A 162 -4.35 -16.87 23.44
C SER A 162 -5.32 -15.74 23.09
N TYR A 163 -5.73 -15.64 21.83
CA TYR A 163 -6.60 -14.58 21.31
C TYR A 163 -8.05 -15.05 21.09
N TYR A 164 -8.26 -16.32 20.79
CA TYR A 164 -9.58 -16.93 20.66
C TYR A 164 -9.99 -17.60 21.96
N ARG A 165 -10.52 -16.82 22.91
CA ARG A 165 -11.41 -17.38 23.94
C ARG A 165 -12.82 -17.41 23.38
N CYS A 166 -13.17 -18.51 22.73
CA CYS A 166 -14.59 -18.86 22.58
C CYS A 166 -15.10 -19.32 23.95
N SER A 167 -15.58 -18.38 24.76
CA SER A 167 -16.45 -18.73 25.89
C SER A 167 -17.84 -19.00 25.32
N CYS A 168 -18.28 -20.25 25.34
CA CYS A 168 -19.68 -20.61 25.15
C CYS A 168 -20.51 -20.16 26.35
#